data_AF-A0A838TGL4-F1
#
_entry.id   AF-A0A838TGL4-F1
#
_cell.length_a   1.000
_cell.length_b   1.000
_cell.length_c   1.000
_cell.angle_alpha   90.00
_cell.angle_beta   90.00
_cell.angle_gamma   90.00
#
_symmetry.space_group_name_H-M   'P 1'
#
loop_
_entity.id
_entity.type
_entity.pdbx_description
1 polymer ?
#
loop_
_entity_poly.entity_id
_entity_poly.type
_entity_poly.pdbx_seq_one_letter_code
_entity_poly.pdbx_strand_id
1 'polypeptide(L)'
;LTTWIAHALLIICFLAADAVVAAGSVIAFVVTALLIAAAVQLNQITSQKIIFDISEEARGRINSIYLTSMFGIGASGSLIGSASFEAGGWLLTTALGAAIAALSFLVFLLCDRGS
;
A
#
# COMPACT_ATOMS: atom_id res chain seq x y z
N LEU A 1 4.96 -0.96 -15.76
CA LEU A 1 6.20 -0.42 -15.17
C LEU A 1 5.95 0.34 -13.86
N THR A 2 5.04 1.32 -13.84
CA THR A 2 4.69 2.12 -12.64
C THR A 2 4.21 1.29 -11.45
N THR A 3 3.36 0.28 -11.68
CA THR A 3 2.84 -0.61 -10.63
C THR A 3 3.92 -1.48 -10.01
N TRP A 4 4.88 -1.95 -10.80
CA TRP A 4 6.03 -2.73 -10.34
C TRP A 4 6.92 -1.92 -9.40
N ILE A 5 7.24 -0.68 -9.79
CA ILE A 5 8.06 0.24 -8.99
C ILE A 5 7.35 0.59 -7.67
N ALA A 6 6.03 0.82 -7.70
CA ALA A 6 5.27 1.13 -6.50
C ALA A 6 5.28 0.00 -5.46
N HIS A 7 5.11 -1.26 -5.89
CA HIS A 7 5.13 -2.41 -4.97
C HIS A 7 6.54 -2.69 -4.41
N ALA A 8 7.56 -2.61 -5.27
CA ALA A 8 8.95 -2.78 -4.83
C ALA A 8 9.35 -1.70 -3.81
N LEU A 9 8.98 -0.44 -4.07
CA LEU A 9 9.23 0.67 -3.16
C LEU A 9 8.48 0.48 -1.83
N LEU A 10 7.24 0.00 -1.86
CA LEU A 10 6.44 -0.26 -0.65
C LEU A 10 7.14 -1.29 0.25
N ILE A 11 7.59 -2.41 -0.32
CA ILE A 11 8.29 -3.48 0.41
C ILE A 11 9.58 -2.93 1.02
N ILE A 12 10.38 -2.21 0.24
CA ILE A 12 11.65 -1.63 0.70
C ILE A 12 11.41 -0.64 1.84
N CYS A 13 10.41 0.23 1.74
CA CYS A 13 10.10 1.21 2.77
C CYS A 13 9.59 0.57 4.06
N PHE A 14 8.77 -0.50 3.99
CA PHE A 14 8.32 -1.22 5.19
C PHE A 14 9.46 -1.97 5.88
N LEU A 15 10.38 -2.57 5.12
CA LEU A 15 11.56 -3.22 5.68
C LEU A 15 12.56 -2.21 6.28
N ALA A 16 12.70 -1.04 5.65
CA ALA A 16 13.55 0.03 6.16
C ALA A 16 12.96 0.78 7.35
N ALA A 17 11.64 0.72 7.56
CA ALA A 17 10.95 1.47 8.61
C ALA A 17 11.40 1.09 10.02
N ASP A 18 11.75 -0.18 10.26
CA ASP A 18 12.30 -0.62 11.56
C ASP A 18 13.69 -0.03 11.81
N ALA A 19 14.57 -0.11 10.81
CA ALA A 19 15.92 0.46 10.87
C ALA A 19 15.91 2.00 11.03
N VAL A 20 14.96 2.68 10.39
CA VAL A 20 14.81 4.15 10.48
C VAL A 20 14.35 4.59 11.87
N VAL A 21 13.44 3.84 12.50
CA VAL A 21 13.04 4.11 13.89
C VAL A 21 14.15 3.75 14.87
N ALA A 22 14.86 2.64 14.65
CA ALA A 22 16.04 2.28 15.45
C ALA A 22 17.17 3.32 15.37
N ALA A 23 17.32 4.01 14.23
CA ALA A 23 18.28 5.10 14.05
C ALA A 23 17.87 6.41 14.78
N GLY A 24 16.65 6.50 15.32
CA GLY A 24 16.16 7.67 16.08
C GLY A 24 16.00 8.96 15.26
N SER A 25 16.12 8.89 13.93
CA SER A 25 16.07 10.06 13.05
C SER A 25 14.65 10.34 12.56
N VAL A 26 14.02 11.35 13.14
CA VAL A 26 12.68 11.81 12.77
C VAL A 26 12.62 12.24 11.30
N ILE A 27 13.68 12.84 10.77
CA ILE A 27 13.73 13.28 9.37
C ILE A 27 13.69 12.08 8.43
N ALA A 28 14.49 11.04 8.70
CA ALA A 28 14.49 9.82 7.89
C ALA A 28 13.12 9.13 7.95
N PHE A 29 12.47 9.13 9.11
CA PHE A 29 11.12 8.58 9.29
C PHE A 29 10.09 9.32 8.42
N VAL A 30 10.09 10.65 8.44
CA VAL A 30 9.21 11.47 7.61
C VAL A 30 9.43 11.20 6.13
N VAL A 31 10.69 11.13 5.68
CA VAL A 31 11.01 10.85 4.27
C VAL A 31 10.48 9.48 3.85
N THR A 32 10.71 8.44 4.64
CA THR A 32 10.19 7.10 4.36
C THR A 32 8.67 7.06 4.32
N ALA A 33 7.98 7.73 5.26
CA ALA A 33 6.53 7.82 5.28
C ALA A 33 5.96 8.54 4.04
N LEU A 34 6.60 9.64 3.62
CA LEU A 34 6.21 10.38 2.42
C LEU A 34 6.41 9.54 1.15
N LEU A 35 7.48 8.76 1.06
CA LEU A 35 7.73 7.87 -0.07
C LEU A 35 6.67 6.76 -0.16
N ILE A 36 6.28 6.17 0.98
CA ILE A 36 5.18 5.20 1.03
C ILE A 36 3.87 5.85 0.54
N ALA A 37 3.54 7.04 1.06
CA ALA A 37 2.32 7.76 0.68
C ALA A 37 2.30 8.08 -0.82
N ALA A 38 3.41 8.57 -1.37
CA ALA A 38 3.54 8.87 -2.79
C ALA A 38 3.39 7.60 -3.66
N ALA A 39 3.99 6.48 -3.27
CA ALA A 39 3.86 5.21 -3.99
C ALA A 39 2.40 4.73 -4.07
N VAL A 40 1.68 4.81 -2.94
CA VAL A 40 0.26 4.46 -2.87
C VAL A 40 -0.57 5.41 -3.76
N GLN A 41 -0.31 6.71 -3.69
CA GLN A 41 -1.03 7.71 -4.48
C GLN A 41 -0.83 7.51 -6.00
N LEU A 42 0.40 7.23 -6.43
CA LEU A 42 0.70 6.97 -7.84
C LEU A 42 -0.02 5.72 -8.38
N ASN A 43 -0.11 4.67 -7.56
CA ASN A 43 -0.84 3.46 -7.90
C ASN A 43 -2.35 3.75 -8.01
N GLN A 44 -2.90 4.51 -7.07
CA GLN A 44 -4.31 4.91 -7.09
C GLN A 44 -4.66 5.75 -8.34
N ILE A 45 -3.83 6.72 -8.72
CA ILE A 45 -4.05 7.52 -9.94
C ILE A 45 -4.04 6.63 -11.19
N THR A 46 -3.09 5.69 -11.27
CA THR A 46 -2.99 4.75 -12.39
C THR A 46 -4.23 3.85 -12.46
N SER A 47 -4.67 3.32 -11.33
CA SER A 47 -5.87 2.48 -11.22
C SER A 47 -7.13 3.25 -11.62
N GLN A 48 -7.27 4.50 -11.17
CA GLN A 48 -8.40 5.34 -11.55
C GLN A 48 -8.40 5.65 -13.04
N LYS A 49 -7.25 5.92 -13.65
CA LYS A 49 -7.15 6.15 -15.11
C LYS A 49 -7.73 4.98 -15.91
N ILE A 50 -7.48 3.73 -15.48
CA ILE A 50 -8.04 2.53 -16.11
C ILE A 50 -9.57 2.48 -15.93
N ILE A 51 -10.08 2.81 -14.74
CA ILE A 51 -11.53 2.84 -14.47
C ILE A 51 -12.23 3.92 -15.32
N PHE A 52 -11.60 5.07 -15.52
CA PHE A 52 -12.14 6.16 -16.32
C PHE A 52 -12.17 5.87 -17.83
N ASP A 53 -11.43 4.87 -18.29
CA ASP A 53 -11.38 4.43 -19.69
C ASP A 53 -12.55 3.48 -20.06
N ILE A 54 -13.32 3.03 -19.06
CA ILE A 54 -14.49 2.15 -19.23
C ILE A 54 -15.72 2.99 -19.62
N SER A 55 -16.67 2.39 -20.36
CA SER A 55 -17.93 3.02 -20.77
C SER A 55 -18.67 3.71 -19.60
N GLU A 56 -19.29 4.85 -19.91
CA GLU A 56 -19.89 5.76 -18.92
C GLU A 56 -20.92 5.08 -18.00
N GLU A 57 -21.66 4.10 -18.54
CA GLU A 57 -22.68 3.34 -17.84
C GLU A 57 -22.12 2.41 -16.73
N ALA A 58 -20.92 1.84 -16.95
CA ALA A 58 -20.28 0.94 -16.00
C ALA A 58 -19.34 1.66 -15.01
N ARG A 59 -18.80 2.83 -15.41
CA ARG A 59 -17.82 3.60 -14.63
C ARG A 59 -18.31 3.96 -13.22
N GLY A 60 -19.56 4.40 -13.08
CA GLY A 60 -20.12 4.80 -11.78
C GLY A 60 -20.15 3.64 -10.77
N ARG A 61 -20.56 2.45 -11.21
CA ARG A 61 -20.64 1.24 -10.36
C ARG A 61 -19.25 0.76 -9.94
N ILE A 62 -18.31 0.71 -10.90
CA ILE A 62 -16.94 0.27 -10.65
C ILE A 62 -16.23 1.24 -9.68
N ASN A 63 -16.41 2.55 -9.85
CA ASN A 63 -15.81 3.54 -8.95
C ASN A 63 -16.35 3.44 -7.52
N SER A 64 -17.67 3.23 -7.35
CA SER A 64 -18.24 3.01 -6.01
C SER A 64 -17.68 1.75 -5.35
N ILE A 65 -17.60 0.63 -6.08
CA ILE A 65 -17.00 -0.62 -5.56
C ILE A 65 -15.53 -0.41 -5.17
N TYR A 66 -14.77 0.32 -6.01
CA TYR A 66 -13.37 0.65 -5.75
C TYR A 66 -13.22 1.46 -4.45
N LEU A 67 -13.99 2.55 -4.30
CA LEU A 67 -13.93 3.40 -3.11
C LEU A 67 -14.39 2.66 -1.86
N THR A 68 -15.49 1.90 -1.91
CA THR A 68 -15.97 1.09 -0.78
C THR A 68 -14.93 0.07 -0.33
N SER A 69 -14.27 -0.61 -1.28
CA SER A 69 -13.21 -1.56 -0.98
C SER A 69 -12.01 -0.87 -0.35
N MET A 70 -11.59 0.28 -0.89
CA MET A 70 -10.48 1.07 -0.36
C MET A 70 -10.74 1.54 1.07
N PHE A 71 -11.95 2.03 1.37
CA PHE A 71 -12.32 2.43 2.73
C PHE A 71 -12.35 1.24 3.69
N GLY A 72 -12.91 0.10 3.26
CA GLY A 72 -12.95 -1.11 4.09
C GLY A 72 -11.54 -1.64 4.42
N ILE A 73 -10.66 -1.68 3.42
CA ILE A 73 -9.25 -2.06 3.60
C ILE A 73 -8.54 -1.04 4.49
N GLY A 74 -8.76 0.27 4.29
CA GLY A 74 -8.16 1.33 5.09
C GLY A 74 -8.55 1.26 6.57
N ALA A 75 -9.83 1.05 6.87
CA ALA A 75 -10.31 0.88 8.24
C ALA A 75 -9.71 -0.36 8.92
N SER A 76 -9.67 -1.48 8.18
CA SER A 76 -9.08 -2.73 8.67
C SER A 76 -7.57 -2.58 8.91
N GLY A 77 -6.88 -1.89 8.00
CA GLY A 77 -5.45 -1.61 8.10
C GLY A 77 -5.09 -0.79 9.34
N SER A 78 -5.90 0.24 9.67
CA SER A 78 -5.72 1.01 10.90
C SER A 78 -5.87 0.16 12.15
N LEU A 79 -6.90 -0.71 12.20
CA LEU A 79 -7.10 -1.62 13.33
C LEU A 79 -5.91 -2.57 13.51
N ILE A 80 -5.48 -3.22 12.42
CA ILE A 80 -4.34 -4.15 12.43
C ILE A 80 -3.05 -3.41 12.81
N GLY A 81 -2.85 -2.19 12.29
CA GLY A 81 -1.71 -1.34 12.62
C GLY A 81 -1.64 -1.03 14.11
N SER A 82 -2.72 -0.53 14.70
CA SER A 82 -2.79 -0.23 16.14
C SER A 82 -2.62 -1.49 17.00
N ALA A 83 -3.33 -2.57 16.68
CA ALA A 83 -3.26 -3.82 17.44
C ALA A 83 -1.86 -4.47 17.38
N SER A 84 -1.20 -4.42 16.22
CA SER A 84 0.17 -4.94 16.07
C SER A 84 1.18 -4.13 16.86
N PHE A 85 1.02 -2.81 16.91
CA PHE A 85 1.90 -1.93 17.67
C PHE A 85 1.75 -2.18 19.18
N GLU A 86 0.52 -2.34 19.68
CA GLU A 86 0.29 -2.67 21.09
C GLU A 86 0.83 -4.07 21.45
N ALA A 87 0.71 -5.06 20.56
CA ALA A 87 1.11 -6.43 20.85
C ALA A 87 2.63 -6.68 20.76
N GLY A 88 3.33 -6.03 19.83
CA GLY A 88 4.74 -6.33 19.55
C GLY A 88 5.58 -5.11 19.15
N GLY A 89 5.06 -3.90 19.39
CA GLY A 89 5.74 -2.66 19.10
C GLY A 89 6.02 -2.46 17.62
N TRP A 90 7.01 -1.62 17.35
CA TRP A 90 7.34 -1.17 15.99
C TRP A 90 7.78 -2.30 15.05
N LEU A 91 8.49 -3.30 15.57
CA LEU A 91 8.97 -4.44 14.80
C LEU A 91 7.81 -5.28 14.26
N LEU A 92 6.79 -5.57 15.08
CA LEU A 92 5.65 -6.37 14.65
C LEU A 92 4.80 -5.62 13.60
N THR A 93 4.60 -4.32 13.79
CA THR A 93 3.88 -3.46 12.84
C THR A 93 4.57 -3.39 11.49
N THR A 94 5.89 -3.18 11.47
CA THR A 94 6.66 -3.10 10.22
C THR A 94 6.75 -4.45 9.50
N ALA A 95 6.91 -5.55 10.23
CA ALA A 95 6.89 -6.91 9.66
C ALA A 95 5.53 -7.26 9.03
N LEU A 96 4.42 -6.92 9.70
CA LEU A 96 3.08 -7.11 9.13
C LEU A 96 2.84 -6.25 7.90
N GLY A 97 3.28 -4.98 7.92
CA GLY A 97 3.22 -4.11 6.75
C GLY A 97 4.00 -4.67 5.56
N ALA A 98 5.21 -5.19 5.80
CA ALA A 98 6.03 -5.85 4.77
C ALA A 98 5.34 -7.12 4.23
N ALA A 99 4.72 -7.93 5.10
CA ALA A 99 3.99 -9.13 4.67
C ALA A 99 2.77 -8.81 3.80
N ILE A 100 2.00 -7.77 4.15
CA ILE A 100 0.85 -7.30 3.36
C ILE A 100 1.32 -6.75 2.01
N ALA A 101 2.43 -6.00 1.98
CA ALA A 101 3.05 -5.49 0.76
C ALA A 101 3.51 -6.64 -0.16
N ALA A 102 4.15 -7.65 0.41
CA ALA A 102 4.60 -8.84 -0.31
C ALA A 102 3.42 -9.66 -0.86
N LEU A 103 2.34 -9.81 -0.09
CA LEU A 103 1.12 -10.48 -0.53
C LEU A 103 0.48 -9.73 -1.71
N SER A 104 0.41 -8.40 -1.63
CA SER A 104 -0.11 -7.56 -2.71
C SER A 104 0.71 -7.73 -3.99
N PHE A 105 2.03 -7.78 -3.86
CA PHE A 105 2.93 -8.04 -4.97
C PHE A 105 2.77 -9.45 -5.56
N LEU A 106 2.57 -10.47 -4.73
CA LEU A 106 2.29 -11.84 -5.16
C LEU A 106 0.97 -11.95 -5.92
N VAL A 107 -0.10 -11.32 -5.42
CA VAL A 107 -1.39 -11.28 -6.12
C VAL A 107 -1.25 -10.61 -7.48
N PHE A 108 -0.53 -9.49 -7.52
CA PHE A 108 -0.22 -8.81 -8.78
C PHE A 108 0.54 -9.75 -9.74
N LEU A 109 1.59 -10.44 -9.28
CA LEU A 109 2.34 -11.41 -10.08
C LEU A 109 1.50 -12.57 -10.63
N LEU A 110 0.52 -13.05 -9.84
CA LEU A 110 -0.34 -14.16 -10.22
C LEU A 110 -1.43 -13.73 -11.20
N CYS A 111 -1.97 -12.52 -11.06
CA CYS A 111 -3.00 -11.98 -11.93
C CYS A 111 -2.46 -11.30 -13.20
N ASP A 112 -1.19 -10.86 -13.22
CA ASP A 112 -0.53 -10.21 -14.37
C ASP A 112 0.09 -11.22 -15.37
N ARG A 113 -0.18 -12.53 -15.23
CA ARG A 113 0.34 -13.59 -16.14
C ARG A 113 -0.40 -13.66 -17.49
N GLY A 114 -0.75 -12.53 -18.09
CA GLY A 114 -1.56 -12.48 -19.30
C GLY A 114 -1.35 -11.25 -20.18
N SER A 115 -0.14 -10.68 -20.19
CA SER A 115 0.29 -9.71 -21.22
C SER A 115 1.07 -10.41 -22.33
#